data_AF-A0A699K6U7-F1
#
_entry.id   AF-A0A699K6U7-F1
#
_cell.length_a   1.000
_cell.length_b   1.000
_cell.length_c   1.000
_cell.angle_alpha   90.00
_cell.angle_beta   90.00
_cell.angle_gamma   90.00
#
_symmetry.space_group_name_H-M   'P 1'
#
loop_
_entity.id
_entity.type
_entity.pdbx_description
1 polymer ?
#
loop_
_entity_poly.entity_id
_entity_poly.type
_entity_poly.pdbx_seq_one_letter_code
_entity_poly.pdbx_strand_id
1 'polypeptide(L)'
;MHAALNGLLPPDIRVKEISAALPEFHARFSVIGKIYHYNIYNDTVMDPFHRLYAYHNLSRLNICIMKEAANYFLGKHDFSAFANKQRNDRVVNPVKNIFRLDIIEKASEGCEMNE
;
A
#
# COMPACT_ATOMS: atom_id res chain seq x y z
N MET A 1 -20.05 -11.93 17.28
CA MET A 1 -19.20 -12.85 16.48
C MET A 1 -17.79 -12.30 16.30
N HIS A 2 -17.60 -11.04 15.85
CA HIS A 2 -16.27 -10.41 15.73
C HIS A 2 -15.41 -10.45 17.00
N ALA A 3 -15.98 -10.12 18.17
CA ALA A 3 -15.24 -10.14 19.43
C ALA A 3 -14.69 -11.53 19.80
N ALA A 4 -15.46 -12.59 19.53
CA ALA A 4 -15.03 -13.97 19.78
C ALA A 4 -13.85 -14.36 18.88
N LEU A 5 -13.90 -14.02 17.59
CA LEU A 5 -12.79 -14.30 16.66
C LEU A 5 -11.55 -13.47 16.98
N ASN A 6 -11.72 -12.18 17.26
CA ASN A 6 -10.61 -11.31 17.63
C ASN A 6 -9.98 -11.68 18.98
N GLY A 7 -10.71 -12.33 19.88
CA GLY A 7 -10.17 -12.87 21.12
C GLY A 7 -9.24 -14.08 20.95
N LEU A 8 -9.28 -14.74 19.79
CA LEU A 8 -8.41 -15.89 19.47
C LEU A 8 -7.17 -15.52 18.64
N LEU A 9 -7.13 -14.29 18.10
CA LEU A 9 -6.06 -13.83 17.22
C LEU A 9 -4.92 -13.18 18.02
N PRO A 10 -3.68 -13.24 17.51
CA PRO A 10 -2.57 -12.52 18.11
C PRO A 10 -2.82 -10.99 18.08
N PRO A 11 -2.15 -10.20 18.92
CA PRO A 11 -2.47 -8.78 19.11
C PRO A 11 -2.40 -7.91 17.84
N ASP A 12 -1.68 -8.35 16.81
CA ASP A 12 -1.42 -7.67 15.55
C ASP A 12 -2.42 -7.98 14.41
N ILE A 13 -3.30 -8.98 14.59
CA ILE A 13 -4.27 -9.40 13.55
C ILE A 13 -5.70 -9.21 14.05
N ARG A 14 -6.54 -8.53 13.26
CA ARG A 14 -7.96 -8.28 13.60
C ARG A 14 -8.88 -8.49 12.40
N VAL A 15 -10.00 -9.16 12.65
CA VAL A 15 -11.16 -9.23 11.75
C VAL A 15 -11.94 -7.92 11.86
N LYS A 16 -12.01 -7.18 10.75
CA LYS A 16 -12.75 -5.91 10.66
C LYS A 16 -14.20 -6.13 10.24
N GLU A 17 -14.44 -7.06 9.32
CA GLU A 17 -15.74 -7.31 8.71
C GLU A 17 -15.91 -8.80 8.42
N ILE A 18 -17.15 -9.27 8.46
CA ILE A 18 -17.53 -10.64 8.11
C ILE A 18 -18.84 -10.53 7.34
N SER A 19 -18.91 -11.16 6.18
CA SER A 19 -20.11 -11.21 5.34
C SER A 19 -20.22 -12.58 4.68
N ALA A 20 -21.45 -12.96 4.35
CA ALA A 20 -21.69 -14.17 3.58
C ALA A 20 -21.17 -13.96 2.15
N ALA A 21 -20.51 -14.99 1.61
CA ALA A 21 -20.04 -14.99 0.24
C ALA A 21 -20.80 -16.06 -0.56
N LEU A 22 -20.85 -15.88 -1.89
CA LEU A 22 -21.35 -16.91 -2.80
C LEU A 22 -20.44 -18.15 -2.74
N PRO A 23 -20.96 -19.37 -2.96
CA PRO A 23 -20.16 -20.59 -2.97
C PRO A 23 -18.96 -20.56 -3.93
N GLU A 24 -19.06 -19.79 -5.01
CA GLU A 24 -18.05 -19.65 -6.05
C GLU A 24 -17.00 -18.56 -5.76
N PHE A 25 -17.18 -17.79 -4.67
CA PHE A 25 -16.26 -16.72 -4.32
C PHE A 25 -14.88 -17.26 -3.97
N HIS A 26 -13.84 -16.62 -4.54
CA HIS A 26 -12.46 -16.90 -4.19
C HIS A 26 -11.67 -15.60 -4.00
N ALA A 27 -11.20 -15.34 -2.76
CA ALA A 27 -10.57 -14.07 -2.37
C ALA A 27 -9.43 -13.60 -3.30
N ARG A 28 -8.68 -14.53 -3.90
CA ARG A 28 -7.61 -14.22 -4.86
C ARG A 28 -8.08 -13.94 -6.29
N PHE A 29 -9.12 -14.63 -6.77
CA PHE A 29 -9.47 -14.68 -8.19
C PHE A 29 -10.73 -13.87 -8.53
N SER A 30 -11.62 -13.67 -7.56
CA SER A 30 -12.80 -12.82 -7.68
C SER A 30 -12.49 -11.32 -7.51
N VAL A 31 -11.24 -10.96 -7.22
CA VAL A 31 -10.82 -9.56 -7.02
C VAL A 31 -10.70 -8.82 -8.35
N ILE A 32 -11.20 -7.59 -8.41
CA ILE A 32 -11.14 -6.74 -9.62
C ILE A 32 -9.91 -5.82 -9.66
N GLY A 33 -9.25 -5.61 -8.52
CA GLY A 33 -8.08 -4.74 -8.40
C GLY A 33 -7.51 -4.73 -6.99
N LYS A 34 -6.30 -4.21 -6.85
CA LYS A 34 -5.64 -4.04 -5.54
C LYS A 34 -5.13 -2.61 -5.45
N ILE A 35 -5.26 -2.03 -4.26
CA ILE A 35 -4.72 -0.71 -3.93
C ILE A 35 -3.60 -0.91 -2.91
N TYR A 36 -2.46 -0.27 -3.16
CA TYR A 36 -1.33 -0.24 -2.25
C TYR A 36 -1.06 1.21 -1.87
N HIS A 37 -0.78 1.44 -0.59
CA HIS A 37 -0.33 2.74 -0.08
C HIS A 37 1.10 2.61 0.40
N TYR A 38 1.96 3.51 -0.06
CA TYR A 38 3.31 3.69 0.44
C TYR A 38 3.39 5.05 1.13
N ASN A 39 3.78 5.03 2.40
CA ASN A 39 4.02 6.25 3.17
C ASN A 39 5.52 6.56 3.16
N ILE A 40 5.88 7.78 2.79
CA ILE A 40 7.25 8.29 2.85
C ILE A 40 7.26 9.49 3.79
N TYR A 41 8.10 9.41 4.81
CA TYR A 41 8.36 10.52 5.72
C TYR A 41 9.41 11.43 5.08
N ASN A 42 8.98 12.60 4.62
CA ASN A 42 9.76 13.51 3.77
C ASN A 42 10.33 14.69 4.57
N ASP A 43 11.02 14.40 5.67
CA ASP A 43 11.72 15.40 6.48
C ASP A 43 13.04 14.85 7.01
N THR A 44 13.92 15.75 7.43
CA THR A 44 15.24 15.44 7.98
C THR A 44 15.15 14.64 9.28
N VAL A 45 14.13 14.89 10.10
CA VAL A 45 13.91 14.21 11.39
C VAL A 45 12.58 13.47 11.35
N MET A 46 12.62 12.15 11.56
CA MET A 46 11.44 11.30 11.58
C MET A 46 10.78 11.30 12.96
N ASP A 47 9.46 11.44 12.98
CA ASP A 47 8.66 11.14 14.18
C ASP A 47 8.78 9.64 14.55
N PRO A 48 9.18 9.29 15.78
CA PRO A 48 9.33 7.91 16.22
C PRO A 48 8.06 7.05 16.10
N PHE A 49 6.86 7.63 16.08
CA PHE A 49 5.61 6.89 15.88
C PHE A 49 5.46 6.37 14.45
N HIS A 50 6.12 7.00 13.48
CA HIS A 50 6.06 6.63 12.07
C HIS A 50 7.12 5.60 11.67
N ARG A 51 8.10 5.30 12.56
CA ARG A 51 9.29 4.49 12.25
C ARG A 51 9.02 3.10 11.67
N LEU A 52 7.89 2.49 12.02
CA LEU A 52 7.48 1.16 11.54
C LEU A 52 6.47 1.23 10.38
N TYR A 53 5.97 2.42 10.05
CA TYR A 53 4.81 2.60 9.16
C TYR A 53 5.07 3.51 7.96
N ALA A 54 6.25 4.12 7.89
CA ALA A 54 6.69 4.96 6.77
C ALA A 54 8.18 4.75 6.48
N TYR A 55 8.57 4.91 5.22
CA TYR A 55 9.98 4.97 4.82
C TYR A 55 10.54 6.37 5.10
N HIS A 56 11.63 6.48 5.83
CA HIS A 56 12.29 7.77 6.09
C HIS A 56 13.23 8.13 4.94
N ASN A 57 12.94 9.23 4.25
CA ASN A 57 13.84 9.79 3.25
C ASN A 57 14.50 11.05 3.80
N LEU A 58 15.83 11.03 3.92
CA LEU A 58 16.60 12.16 4.47
C LEU A 58 16.60 13.39 3.55
N SER A 59 16.48 13.16 2.25
CA SER A 59 16.43 14.22 1.24
C SER A 59 15.00 14.65 0.98
N ARG A 60 14.75 15.95 0.80
CA ARG A 60 13.42 16.41 0.40
C ARG A 60 13.10 15.98 -1.02
N LEU A 61 12.01 15.23 -1.16
CA LEU A 61 11.46 14.80 -2.44
C LEU A 61 10.73 15.96 -3.12
N ASN A 62 10.89 16.07 -4.44
CA ASN A 62 10.13 17.02 -5.25
C ASN A 62 8.80 16.38 -5.69
N ILE A 63 7.73 16.73 -4.98
CA ILE A 63 6.39 16.17 -5.21
C ILE A 63 5.86 16.50 -6.61
N CYS A 64 6.17 17.67 -7.16
CA CYS A 64 5.74 18.07 -8.50
C CYS A 64 6.33 17.13 -9.57
N ILE A 65 7.64 16.89 -9.51
CA ILE A 65 8.33 15.98 -10.45
C ILE A 65 7.82 14.55 -10.29
N MET A 66 7.59 14.11 -9.05
CA MET A 66 7.03 12.78 -8.81
C MET A 66 5.62 12.62 -9.42
N LYS A 67 4.76 13.64 -9.27
CA LYS A 67 3.42 13.66 -9.88
C LYS A 67 3.47 13.65 -11.40
N GLU A 68 4.40 14.37 -11.99
CA GLU A 68 4.62 14.31 -13.44
C GLU A 68 5.04 12.90 -13.87
N ALA A 69 6.03 12.32 -13.17
CA ALA A 69 6.55 11.00 -13.46
C ALA A 69 5.49 9.89 -13.29
N ALA A 70 4.57 10.04 -12.33
CA ALA A 70 3.48 9.11 -12.08
C ALA A 70 2.61 8.85 -13.32
N ASN A 71 2.43 9.85 -14.18
CA ASN A 71 1.59 9.71 -15.38
C ASN A 71 2.16 8.70 -16.38
N TYR A 72 3.48 8.50 -16.42
CA TYR A 72 4.10 7.50 -17.28
C TYR A 72 3.78 6.06 -16.88
N PHE A 73 3.33 5.84 -15.65
CA PHE A 73 2.97 4.51 -15.13
C PHE A 73 1.52 4.13 -15.44
N LEU A 74 0.65 5.10 -15.76
CA LEU A 74 -0.77 4.85 -15.99
C LEU A 74 -1.00 4.06 -17.28
N GLY A 75 -1.96 3.13 -17.25
CA GLY A 75 -2.27 2.26 -18.38
C GLY A 75 -1.51 0.94 -18.35
N LYS A 76 -1.46 0.28 -19.52
CA LYS A 76 -0.95 -1.08 -19.68
C LYS A 76 0.52 -1.06 -20.10
N HIS A 77 1.40 -1.53 -19.21
CA HIS A 77 2.85 -1.55 -19.42
C HIS A 77 3.47 -2.86 -19.00
N ASP A 78 4.65 -3.17 -19.56
CA ASP A 78 5.54 -4.21 -19.07
C ASP A 78 6.36 -3.69 -17.88
N PHE A 79 6.15 -4.27 -16.70
CA PHE A 79 6.84 -3.87 -15.47
C PHE A 79 8.01 -4.79 -15.11
N SER A 80 8.60 -5.52 -16.07
CA SER A 80 9.74 -6.42 -15.82
C SER A 80 10.92 -5.71 -15.14
N ALA A 81 11.15 -4.43 -15.44
CA ALA A 81 12.21 -3.63 -14.81
C ALA A 81 12.01 -3.43 -13.29
N PHE A 82 10.79 -3.57 -12.79
CA PHE A 82 10.41 -3.43 -11.38
C PHE A 82 10.21 -4.79 -10.68
N ALA A 83 10.38 -5.90 -11.42
CA ALA A 83 10.22 -7.24 -10.88
C ALA A 83 11.51 -7.72 -10.18
N ASN A 84 11.36 -8.49 -9.11
CA ASN A 84 12.51 -9.13 -8.46
C ASN A 84 13.04 -10.27 -9.34
N LYS A 85 14.30 -10.16 -9.78
CA LYS A 85 15.00 -11.12 -10.65
C LYS A 85 15.14 -12.53 -10.04
N GLN A 86 15.09 -12.67 -8.71
CA GLN A 86 15.31 -13.96 -8.03
C GLN A 86 14.04 -14.82 -7.90
N ARG A 87 12.87 -14.38 -8.39
CA ARG A 87 11.65 -15.20 -8.32
C ARG A 87 11.64 -16.30 -9.39
N ASN A 88 11.81 -17.54 -8.96
CA ASN A 88 11.64 -18.77 -9.74
C ASN A 88 10.16 -19.21 -9.90
N ASP A 89 9.21 -18.27 -9.87
CA ASP A 89 7.80 -18.59 -10.03
C ASP A 89 7.46 -18.75 -11.52
N ARG A 90 6.98 -19.94 -11.88
CA ARG A 90 6.59 -20.31 -13.25
C ARG A 90 5.47 -19.39 -13.74
N VAL A 91 5.79 -18.61 -14.78
CA VAL A 91 4.90 -17.75 -15.58
C VAL A 91 4.33 -16.55 -14.83
N VAL A 92 5.16 -15.52 -14.64
CA VAL A 92 4.70 -14.19 -14.25
C VAL A 92 4.50 -13.37 -15.52
N ASN A 93 3.25 -13.08 -15.90
CA ASN A 93 2.98 -12.04 -16.89
C ASN A 93 3.41 -10.70 -16.28
N PRO A 94 4.46 -10.01 -16.78
CA PRO A 94 4.94 -8.75 -16.21
C PRO A 94 4.06 -7.57 -16.62
N VAL A 95 3.18 -7.77 -17.61
CA VAL A 95 2.26 -6.74 -18.07
C VAL A 95 1.18 -6.51 -17.02
N LYS A 96 1.02 -5.26 -16.58
CA LYS A 96 -0.01 -4.83 -15.63
C LYS A 96 -0.68 -3.58 -16.15
N ASN A 97 -1.92 -3.35 -15.70
CA ASN A 97 -2.65 -2.12 -15.96
C ASN A 97 -2.76 -1.32 -14.67
N ILE A 98 -2.16 -0.12 -14.63
CA ILE A 98 -2.32 0.80 -13.49
C ILE A 98 -3.44 1.77 -13.84
N PHE A 99 -4.54 1.67 -13.11
CA PHE A 99 -5.72 2.51 -13.32
C PHE A 99 -5.59 3.89 -12.67
N ARG A 100 -4.81 3.99 -11.58
CA ARG A 100 -4.63 5.20 -10.80
C ARG A 100 -3.30 5.15 -10.06
N LEU A 101 -2.59 6.27 -10.02
CA LEU A 101 -1.38 6.47 -9.22
C LEU A 101 -1.42 7.90 -8.69
N ASP A 102 -1.71 8.04 -7.41
CA ASP A 102 -1.82 9.34 -6.75
C ASP A 102 -0.61 9.56 -5.85
N ILE A 103 -0.09 10.79 -5.87
CA ILE A 103 0.94 11.24 -4.94
C ILE A 103 0.36 12.40 -4.16
N ILE A 104 0.12 12.15 -2.87
CA ILE A 104 -0.56 13.06 -1.97
C ILE A 104 0.43 13.47 -0.90
N GLU A 105 0.73 14.77 -0.84
CA GLU A 105 1.42 15.34 0.31
C GLU A 105 0.39 15.53 1.42
N LYS A 106 0.63 14.86 2.55
CA LYS A 106 -0.15 15.07 3.76
C LYS A 106 0.58 16.10 4.60
N ALA A 107 -0.11 17.16 4.99
CA ALA A 107 0.37 17.99 6.08
C ALA A 107 0.54 17.09 7.31
N SER A 108 1.64 17.28 8.04
CA SER A 108 1.78 16.67 9.36
C SER A 108 0.61 17.17 10.22
N GLU A 109 -0.33 16.27 10.50
CA GLU A 109 -1.26 16.47 11.61
C GLU A 109 -0.39 16.58 12.86
N GLY A 110 -0.14 17.82 13.28
CA GLY A 110 0.50 18.09 14.55
C GLY A 110 -0.29 17.35 15.62
N CYS A 111 0.44 16.64 16.48
CA CYS A 111 -0.05 15.96 17.66
C CYS A 111 -1.14 16.80 18.35
N GLU A 112 -2.41 16.50 18.11
CA GLU A 112 -3.48 16.93 19.00
C GLU A 112 -3.28 16.11 20.28
N MET A 113 -2.50 16.69 21.19
CA MET A 113 -2.45 16.31 22.59
C MET A 113 -3.85 16.56 23.15
N ASN A 114 -4.71 15.55 23.10
CA ASN A 114 -5.94 15.54 23.88
C ASN A 114 -5.56 15.17 25.32
N GLU A 115 -5.67 16.16 26.22
CA GLU A 115 -5.70 15.99 27.68
C GLU A 115 -6.86 15.12 28.14
#